data_AF-A0A6A3QRZ0-F1
#
_entry.id   AF-A0A6A3QRZ0-F1
#
_cell.length_a   1.000
_cell.length_b   1.000
_cell.length_c   1.000
_cell.angle_alpha   90.00
_cell.angle_beta   90.00
_cell.angle_gamma   90.00
#
_symmetry.space_group_name_H-M   'P 1'
#
loop_
_entity.id
_entity.type
_entity.pdbx_description
1 polymer ?
#
loop_
_entity_poly.entity_id
_entity_poly.type
_entity_poly.pdbx_seq_one_letter_code
_entity_poly.pdbx_strand_id
1 'polypeptide(L)'
;MDLSEIPFDVPVILQSARNRKNLQNPLGSKHARCLENNRDIYEQLILRRVRDDKVAIQCVRNGRFLQCGDFNVVKCKNQNRQYYEEWRIVEPRATAVVSPLMHAQRQVMVHEERKKFVLELARCGMAAGEIESIVTRLFDMSVAIPEPNKGNKGPVYAKRLDEKSVLA
;
A
#
# COMPACT_ATOMS: atom_id res chain seq x y z
N MET A 1 5.19 1.48 16.14
CA MET A 1 4.10 2.45 16.02
C MET A 1 3.10 2.10 17.09
N ASP A 2 2.73 3.07 17.93
CA ASP A 2 1.57 2.89 18.80
C ASP A 2 0.31 2.88 17.92
N LEU A 3 -0.53 1.85 18.07
CA LEU A 3 -1.75 1.70 17.29
C LEU A 3 -2.99 2.16 18.07
N SER A 4 -2.82 2.70 19.28
CA SER A 4 -3.91 3.15 20.16
C SER A 4 -4.77 4.26 19.55
N GLU A 5 -4.16 5.14 18.75
CA GLU A 5 -4.85 6.26 18.08
C GLU A 5 -5.53 5.87 16.75
N ILE A 6 -5.30 4.64 16.28
CA ILE A 6 -5.87 4.19 15.00
C ILE A 6 -7.34 3.83 15.21
N PRO A 7 -8.28 4.44 14.47
CA PRO A 7 -9.70 4.15 14.58
C PRO A 7 -10.05 2.81 13.91
N PHE A 8 -9.88 1.72 14.65
CA PHE A 8 -10.31 0.38 14.25
C PHE A 8 -11.84 0.23 14.30
N ASP A 9 -12.36 -0.66 13.45
CA ASP A 9 -13.77 -1.08 13.45
C ASP A 9 -14.82 0.02 13.19
N VAL A 10 -14.38 1.20 12.75
CA VAL A 10 -15.24 2.32 12.34
C VAL A 10 -14.92 2.76 10.90
N PRO A 11 -15.87 3.40 10.19
CA PRO A 11 -15.61 3.97 8.88
C PRO A 11 -14.54 5.07 8.90
N VAL A 12 -13.57 4.94 7.99
CA VAL A 12 -12.46 5.87 7.78
C VAL A 12 -12.27 6.13 6.29
N ILE A 13 -11.56 7.22 5.98
CA ILE A 13 -11.06 7.51 4.63
C ILE A 13 -9.54 7.45 4.63
N LEU A 14 -8.98 6.67 3.71
CA LEU A 14 -7.54 6.68 3.42
C LEU A 14 -7.27 7.67 2.29
N GLN A 15 -6.70 8.81 2.65
CA GLN A 15 -6.36 9.89 1.71
C GLN A 15 -4.86 9.89 1.40
N SER A 16 -4.52 9.99 0.11
CA SER A 16 -3.16 10.24 -0.34
C SER A 16 -2.71 11.65 0.06
N ALA A 17 -1.64 11.74 0.85
CA ALA A 17 -1.07 13.02 1.23
C ALA A 17 -0.51 13.82 0.03
N ARG A 18 -0.09 13.13 -1.04
CA ARG A 18 0.55 13.75 -2.22
C ARG A 18 -0.42 14.53 -3.10
N ASN A 19 -1.59 13.97 -3.36
CA ASN A 19 -2.55 14.51 -4.33
C ASN A 19 -3.96 14.68 -3.76
N ARG A 20 -4.15 14.44 -2.46
CA ARG A 20 -5.43 14.60 -1.74
C ARG A 20 -6.58 13.73 -2.28
N LYS A 21 -6.26 12.71 -3.08
CA LYS A 21 -7.21 11.73 -3.61
C LYS A 21 -7.45 10.61 -2.61
N ASN A 22 -8.65 10.06 -2.62
CA ASN A 22 -9.08 9.02 -1.67
C ASN A 22 -9.00 7.64 -2.31
N LEU A 23 -8.64 6.64 -1.50
CA LEU A 23 -8.72 5.24 -1.90
C LEU A 23 -10.19 4.85 -2.03
N GLN A 24 -10.57 4.32 -3.19
CA GLN A 24 -11.93 3.95 -3.54
C GLN A 24 -12.03 2.51 -4.01
N ASN A 25 -13.18 1.90 -3.77
CA ASN A 25 -13.66 0.71 -4.47
C ASN A 25 -14.89 1.04 -5.35
N PRO A 26 -14.69 1.49 -6.60
CA PRO A 26 -15.79 1.95 -7.46
C PRO A 26 -16.80 0.85 -7.82
N LEU A 27 -18.05 1.25 -8.06
CA LEU A 27 -19.08 0.38 -8.65
C LEU A 27 -18.59 -0.24 -9.97
N GLY A 28 -18.86 -1.53 -10.17
CA GLY A 28 -18.46 -2.26 -11.38
C GLY A 28 -16.97 -2.59 -11.48
N SER A 29 -16.11 -2.05 -10.61
CA SER A 29 -14.67 -2.31 -10.60
C SER A 29 -14.27 -3.38 -9.59
N LYS A 30 -13.39 -4.30 -10.00
CA LYS A 30 -12.65 -5.19 -9.07
C LYS A 30 -11.38 -4.52 -8.52
N HIS A 31 -10.95 -3.41 -9.10
CA HIS A 31 -9.71 -2.71 -8.74
C HIS A 31 -9.97 -1.62 -7.71
N ALA A 32 -9.01 -1.43 -6.81
CA ALA A 32 -8.94 -0.26 -5.95
C ALA A 32 -8.32 0.88 -6.76
N ARG A 33 -8.83 2.11 -6.61
CA ARG A 33 -8.30 3.29 -7.31
C ARG A 33 -8.14 4.46 -6.35
N CYS A 34 -7.23 5.38 -6.66
CA CYS A 34 -7.08 6.62 -5.93
C CYS A 34 -7.71 7.75 -6.77
N LEU A 35 -8.90 8.20 -6.38
CA LEU A 35 -9.76 9.09 -7.16
C LEU A 35 -10.14 10.34 -6.36
N GLU A 36 -10.85 11.27 -7.00
CA GLU A 36 -11.25 12.53 -6.36
C GLU A 36 -12.06 12.30 -5.09
N ASN A 37 -11.95 13.24 -4.16
CA ASN A 37 -12.65 13.20 -2.87
C ASN A 37 -14.15 13.50 -3.06
N ASN A 38 -14.93 12.44 -3.25
CA ASN A 38 -16.38 12.47 -3.37
C ASN A 38 -17.07 12.27 -2.02
N ARG A 39 -16.35 11.77 -0.98
CA ARG A 39 -16.86 11.39 0.35
C ARG A 39 -18.04 10.44 0.32
N ASP A 40 -18.14 9.62 -0.73
CA ASP A 40 -19.21 8.67 -0.91
C ASP A 40 -18.90 7.30 -0.26
N ILE A 41 -19.86 6.39 -0.32
CA ILE A 41 -19.72 5.04 0.25
C ILE A 41 -18.61 4.20 -0.39
N TYR A 42 -18.11 4.59 -1.57
CA TYR A 42 -17.01 3.88 -2.26
C TYR A 42 -15.64 4.22 -1.67
N GLU A 43 -15.53 5.31 -0.90
CA GLU A 43 -14.33 5.76 -0.20
C GLU A 43 -14.21 5.25 1.23
N GLN A 44 -15.31 4.76 1.80
CA GLN A 44 -15.36 4.36 3.20
C GLN A 44 -14.74 2.98 3.40
N LEU A 45 -13.79 2.91 4.32
CA LEU A 45 -13.03 1.72 4.67
C LEU A 45 -13.13 1.45 6.18
N ILE A 46 -12.97 0.20 6.59
CA ILE A 46 -12.83 -0.21 7.99
C ILE A 46 -11.46 -0.86 8.15
N LEU A 47 -10.69 -0.38 9.11
CA LEU A 47 -9.45 -1.03 9.54
C LEU A 47 -9.81 -2.13 10.53
N ARG A 48 -9.45 -3.38 10.20
CA ARG A 48 -9.65 -4.56 11.04
C ARG A 48 -8.30 -5.01 11.59
N ARG A 49 -8.19 -5.19 12.90
CA ARG A 49 -6.98 -5.77 13.49
C ARG A 49 -6.89 -7.25 13.12
N VAL A 50 -5.73 -7.68 12.61
CA VAL A 50 -5.45 -9.10 12.31
C VAL A 50 -4.56 -9.68 13.40
N ARG A 51 -3.45 -9.00 13.68
CA ARG A 51 -2.46 -9.31 14.72
C ARG A 51 -1.74 -8.02 15.11
N ASP A 52 -0.86 -8.08 16.10
CA ASP A 52 -0.30 -6.88 16.76
C ASP A 52 0.25 -5.82 15.80
N ASP A 53 0.93 -6.23 14.73
CA ASP A 53 1.53 -5.32 13.75
C ASP A 53 0.82 -5.27 12.39
N LYS A 54 -0.32 -5.96 12.24
CA LYS A 54 -1.02 -6.04 10.95
C LYS A 54 -2.51 -5.77 11.01
N VAL A 55 -2.98 -5.14 9.93
CA VAL A 55 -4.37 -4.74 9.73
C VAL A 55 -4.87 -5.25 8.38
N ALA A 56 -6.16 -5.53 8.31
CA ALA A 56 -6.86 -5.73 7.05
C ALA A 56 -7.71 -4.49 6.76
N ILE A 57 -7.82 -4.11 5.48
CA ILE A 57 -8.54 -2.91 5.06
C ILE A 57 -9.80 -3.37 4.31
N GLN A 58 -10.96 -3.18 4.92
CA GLN A 58 -12.25 -3.64 4.40
C GLN A 58 -13.03 -2.48 3.79
N CYS A 59 -13.60 -2.64 2.60
CA CYS A 59 -14.53 -1.68 2.01
C CYS A 59 -15.89 -1.78 2.69
N VAL A 60 -16.43 -0.66 3.18
CA VAL A 60 -17.73 -0.61 3.87
C VAL A 60 -18.85 -1.12 2.96
N ARG A 61 -18.86 -0.65 1.71
CA ARG A 61 -19.95 -0.91 0.75
C ARG A 61 -20.26 -2.39 0.50
N ASN A 62 -19.25 -3.23 0.39
CA ASN A 62 -19.41 -4.61 -0.08
C ASN A 62 -18.61 -5.65 0.71
N GLY A 63 -17.99 -5.22 1.81
CA GLY A 63 -17.23 -6.08 2.71
C GLY A 63 -15.95 -6.68 2.11
N ARG A 64 -15.52 -6.26 0.91
CA ARG A 64 -14.29 -6.75 0.26
C ARG A 64 -13.05 -6.18 0.91
N PHE A 65 -11.98 -6.95 0.92
CA PHE A 65 -10.70 -6.57 1.50
C PHE A 65 -9.73 -6.10 0.42
N LEU A 66 -8.95 -5.08 0.76
CA LEU A 66 -7.82 -4.62 -0.04
C LEU A 66 -6.75 -5.70 -0.03
N GLN A 67 -6.36 -6.16 -1.21
CA GLN A 67 -5.28 -7.11 -1.38
C GLN A 67 -4.27 -6.59 -2.41
N CYS A 68 -3.00 -6.91 -2.18
CA CYS A 68 -1.93 -6.78 -3.16
C CYS A 68 -1.44 -8.19 -3.48
N GLY A 69 -1.88 -8.74 -4.62
CA GLY A 69 -1.46 -10.07 -5.05
C GLY A 69 -0.22 -10.03 -5.94
N ASP A 70 0.08 -11.18 -6.54
CA ASP A 70 1.11 -11.31 -7.56
C ASP A 70 0.85 -10.27 -8.68
N PHE A 71 1.92 -9.66 -9.20
CA PHE A 71 1.92 -8.52 -10.15
C PHE A 71 1.70 -7.12 -9.55
N ASN A 72 1.76 -6.94 -8.23
CA ASN A 72 1.67 -5.62 -7.57
C ASN A 72 0.38 -4.83 -7.87
N VAL A 73 -0.69 -5.53 -8.28
CA VAL A 73 -1.99 -4.91 -8.56
C VAL A 73 -2.83 -4.91 -7.30
N VAL A 74 -3.16 -3.71 -6.83
CA VAL A 74 -4.05 -3.52 -5.68
C VAL A 74 -5.51 -3.62 -6.13
N LYS A 75 -6.27 -4.48 -5.47
CA LYS A 75 -7.68 -4.77 -5.79
C LYS A 75 -8.47 -5.02 -4.51
N CYS A 76 -9.79 -4.84 -4.58
CA CYS A 76 -10.69 -5.19 -3.48
C CYS A 76 -11.37 -6.51 -3.82
N LYS A 77 -11.12 -7.57 -3.05
CA LYS A 77 -11.70 -8.90 -3.32
C LYS A 77 -12.25 -9.54 -2.04
N ASN A 78 -12.94 -10.66 -2.21
CA ASN A 78 -13.50 -11.42 -1.10
C ASN A 78 -12.40 -12.07 -0.24
N GLN A 79 -12.87 -12.45 0.94
CA GLN A 79 -12.17 -12.75 2.19
C GLN A 79 -11.35 -14.04 2.15
N ASN A 80 -10.35 -14.12 1.26
CA ASN A 80 -9.49 -15.29 1.24
C ASN A 80 -8.48 -15.29 2.41
N ARG A 81 -8.39 -14.22 3.23
CA ARG A 81 -7.55 -14.11 4.46
C ARG A 81 -6.14 -14.69 4.31
N GLN A 82 -5.61 -14.67 3.10
CA GLN A 82 -4.27 -15.07 2.78
C GLN A 82 -3.33 -13.88 3.02
N TYR A 83 -2.02 -14.12 3.00
CA TYR A 83 -0.97 -13.12 3.27
C TYR A 83 -1.11 -11.79 2.49
N TYR A 84 -1.80 -11.80 1.35
CA TYR A 84 -2.00 -10.65 0.47
C TYR A 84 -2.99 -9.59 1.00
N GLU A 85 -3.74 -9.88 2.06
CA GLU A 85 -4.72 -8.98 2.69
C GLU A 85 -4.20 -8.33 3.98
N GLU A 86 -2.98 -8.66 4.41
CA GLU A 86 -2.39 -8.15 5.64
C GLU A 86 -1.44 -6.98 5.39
N TRP A 87 -1.76 -5.83 5.97
CA TRP A 87 -1.02 -4.59 5.80
C TRP A 87 -0.39 -4.15 7.11
N ARG A 88 0.83 -3.58 7.04
CA ARG A 88 1.45 -2.94 8.20
C ARG A 88 1.28 -1.42 8.07
N ILE A 89 0.74 -0.79 9.12
CA ILE A 89 0.78 0.67 9.23
C ILE A 89 2.19 1.04 9.67
N VAL A 90 2.85 1.88 8.90
CA VAL A 90 4.19 2.38 9.19
C VAL A 90 4.12 3.87 9.43
N GLU A 91 4.89 4.35 10.39
CA GLU A 91 5.04 5.78 10.63
C GLU A 91 5.39 6.51 9.33
N PRO A 92 4.90 7.74 9.12
CA PRO A 92 5.40 8.59 8.06
C PRO A 92 6.93 8.60 8.14
N ARG A 93 7.61 8.30 7.05
CA ARG A 93 9.07 8.44 6.98
C ARG A 93 9.42 9.93 7.05
N ALA A 94 9.34 10.51 8.23
CA ALA A 94 9.91 11.82 8.52
C ALA A 94 11.41 11.64 8.43
N THR A 95 12.00 11.90 7.24
CA THR A 95 13.44 11.86 7.00
C THR A 95 14.12 10.74 7.80
N ALA A 96 13.64 9.51 7.62
CA ALA A 96 14.27 8.38 8.24
C ALA A 96 15.66 8.27 7.60
N VAL A 97 16.69 8.70 8.32
CA VAL A 97 18.06 8.24 8.10
C VAL A 97 17.92 6.73 8.06
N VAL A 98 18.06 6.20 6.86
CA VAL A 98 17.94 4.78 6.58
C VAL A 98 18.99 4.09 7.44
N SER A 99 18.57 3.50 8.56
CA SER A 99 19.45 2.60 9.30
C SER A 99 19.79 1.43 8.34
N PRO A 100 21.08 1.16 8.05
CA PRO A 100 21.49 0.13 7.10
C PRO A 100 20.89 -1.26 7.39
N LEU A 101 20.52 -1.51 8.64
CA LEU A 101 19.92 -2.77 9.09
C LEU A 101 18.54 -3.06 8.46
N MET A 102 17.74 -2.04 8.12
CA MET A 102 16.45 -2.28 7.43
C MET A 102 16.61 -2.59 5.95
N HIS A 103 17.76 -2.24 5.34
CA HIS A 103 18.10 -2.70 3.99
C HIS A 103 18.54 -4.16 4.01
N ALA A 104 19.27 -4.60 5.05
CA ALA A 104 19.70 -5.99 5.18
C ALA A 104 18.53 -6.98 5.28
N GLN A 105 17.46 -6.66 6.02
CA GLN A 105 16.28 -7.55 6.12
C GLN A 105 15.39 -7.57 4.87
N ARG A 106 15.43 -6.51 4.04
CA ARG A 106 14.75 -6.51 2.73
C ARG A 106 15.48 -7.33 1.66
N GLN A 107 16.76 -7.64 1.86
CA GLN A 107 17.57 -8.33 0.86
C GLN A 107 17.41 -9.86 0.88
N VAL A 108 17.04 -10.46 2.01
CA VAL A 108 16.97 -11.93 2.11
C VAL A 108 15.74 -12.52 1.38
N MET A 109 14.60 -11.81 1.34
CA MET A 109 13.42 -12.26 0.58
C MET A 109 13.50 -12.00 -0.93
N VAL A 110 14.42 -11.15 -1.38
CA VAL A 110 14.55 -10.83 -2.81
C VAL A 110 15.36 -11.90 -3.55
N HIS A 111 16.18 -12.71 -2.89
CA HIS A 111 17.12 -13.58 -3.60
C HIS A 111 16.45 -14.75 -4.35
N GLU A 112 15.46 -15.42 -3.77
CA GLU A 112 14.74 -16.52 -4.45
C GLU A 112 13.68 -16.02 -5.42
N GLU A 113 13.00 -14.93 -5.10
CA GLU A 113 12.06 -14.28 -6.03
C GLU A 113 12.80 -13.68 -7.25
N ARG A 114 13.99 -13.10 -7.04
CA ARG A 114 14.88 -12.62 -8.11
C ARG A 114 15.34 -13.76 -9.00
N LYS A 115 15.76 -14.90 -8.43
CA LYS A 115 16.13 -16.08 -9.24
C LYS A 115 14.97 -16.57 -10.09
N LYS A 116 13.77 -16.72 -9.51
CA LYS A 116 12.56 -17.14 -10.25
C LYS A 116 12.19 -16.15 -11.35
N PHE A 117 12.27 -14.86 -11.06
CA PHE A 117 11.99 -13.80 -12.03
C PHE A 117 12.99 -13.81 -13.19
N VAL A 118 14.29 -13.89 -12.91
CA VAL A 118 15.35 -14.02 -13.92
C VAL A 118 15.12 -15.25 -14.80
N LEU A 119 14.76 -16.38 -14.19
CA LEU A 119 14.48 -17.61 -14.92
C LEU A 119 13.29 -17.46 -15.89
N GLU A 120 12.22 -16.79 -15.45
CA GLU A 120 11.04 -16.59 -16.28
C GLU A 120 11.31 -15.61 -17.43
N LEU A 121 12.09 -14.55 -17.20
CA LEU A 121 12.52 -13.63 -18.27
C LEU A 121 13.39 -14.35 -19.31
N ALA A 122 14.30 -15.24 -18.87
CA ALA A 122 15.10 -16.05 -19.77
C ALA A 122 14.24 -17.03 -20.60
N ARG A 123 13.20 -17.62 -20.00
CA ARG A 123 12.24 -18.48 -20.72
C ARG A 123 11.43 -17.71 -21.77
N CYS A 124 11.24 -16.41 -21.59
CA CYS A 124 10.64 -15.52 -22.60
C CYS A 124 11.60 -15.14 -23.74
N GLY A 125 12.84 -15.65 -23.76
CA GLY A 125 13.81 -15.42 -24.84
C GLY A 125 14.53 -14.06 -24.77
N MET A 126 14.48 -13.36 -23.64
CA MET A 126 15.19 -12.09 -23.48
C MET A 126 16.71 -12.29 -23.43
N ALA A 127 17.44 -11.32 -23.99
CA ALA A 127 18.89 -11.31 -23.93
C ALA A 127 19.36 -11.00 -22.50
N ALA A 128 20.48 -11.61 -22.08
CA ALA A 128 21.00 -11.47 -20.71
C ALA A 128 21.19 -10.00 -20.28
N GLY A 129 21.68 -9.14 -21.18
CA GLY A 129 21.86 -7.71 -20.90
C GLY A 129 20.54 -6.94 -20.67
N GLU A 130 19.45 -7.36 -21.32
CA GLU A 130 18.12 -6.76 -21.11
C GLU A 130 17.54 -7.21 -19.75
N ILE A 131 17.72 -8.49 -19.43
CA ILE A 131 17.33 -9.05 -18.12
C ILE A 131 18.05 -8.31 -17.00
N GLU A 132 19.37 -8.14 -17.11
CA GLU A 132 20.17 -7.42 -16.11
C GLU A 132 19.72 -5.97 -15.95
N SER A 133 19.44 -5.26 -17.06
CA SER A 133 18.92 -3.89 -17.01
C SER A 133 17.58 -3.82 -16.28
N ILE A 134 16.65 -4.71 -16.59
CA ILE A 134 15.31 -4.76 -15.97
C ILE A 134 15.43 -5.08 -14.48
N VAL A 135 16.22 -6.09 -14.12
CA VAL A 135 16.41 -6.53 -12.74
C VAL A 135 17.09 -5.42 -11.93
N THR A 136 18.11 -4.77 -12.49
CA THR A 136 18.81 -3.66 -11.82
C THR A 136 17.86 -2.48 -11.58
N ARG A 137 17.01 -2.14 -12.56
CA ARG A 137 16.02 -1.05 -12.41
C ARG A 137 14.94 -1.35 -11.38
N LEU A 138 14.52 -2.61 -11.26
CA LEU A 138 13.45 -3.01 -10.36
C LEU A 138 13.93 -3.26 -8.93
N PHE A 139 15.13 -3.80 -8.76
CA PHE A 139 15.62 -4.27 -7.46
C PHE A 139 16.80 -3.44 -6.91
N ASP A 140 17.59 -2.79 -7.76
CA ASP A 140 18.87 -2.19 -7.37
C ASP A 140 18.93 -0.66 -7.56
N MET A 141 17.96 -0.02 -8.25
CA MET A 141 17.86 1.45 -8.34
C MET A 141 17.40 2.07 -7.00
N SER A 142 18.35 2.28 -6.10
CA SER A 142 18.24 3.27 -5.04
C SER A 142 18.27 4.66 -5.67
N VAL A 143 17.12 5.32 -5.77
CA VAL A 143 17.04 6.71 -6.22
C VAL A 143 17.74 7.57 -5.18
N ALA A 144 18.87 8.17 -5.57
CA ALA A 144 19.50 9.27 -4.86
C ALA A 144 18.43 10.34 -4.55
N ILE A 145 18.23 10.64 -3.27
CA ILE A 145 17.27 11.64 -2.82
C ILE A 145 17.90 13.02 -3.08
N PRO A 146 17.34 13.89 -3.95
CA PRO A 146 17.74 15.29 -3.98
C PRO A 146 17.35 15.94 -2.64
N GLU A 147 18.24 16.75 -2.08
CA GLU A 147 17.99 17.43 -0.80
C GLU A 147 16.62 18.15 -0.79
N PRO A 148 15.83 18.02 0.29
CA PRO A 148 14.54 18.66 0.37
C PRO A 148 14.69 20.18 0.54
N ASN A 149 14.23 20.93 -0.46
CA ASN A 149 13.92 22.36 -0.32
C ASN A 149 12.97 22.55 0.86
N LYS A 150 13.37 23.40 1.81
CA LYS A 150 12.63 23.74 3.02
C LYS A 150 11.30 24.40 2.65
N GLY A 151 10.19 23.64 2.70
CA GLY A 151 8.85 24.20 2.52
C GLY A 151 7.71 23.20 2.79
N ASN A 152 7.14 23.29 3.99
CA ASN A 152 5.80 22.81 4.44
C ASN A 152 5.53 21.29 4.46
N LYS A 153 5.54 20.62 5.62
CA LYS A 153 4.60 20.58 6.79
C LYS A 153 3.42 19.60 6.65
N GLY A 154 3.42 18.56 7.50
CA GLY A 154 2.24 17.88 8.04
C GLY A 154 2.24 16.34 7.96
N PRO A 155 1.93 15.60 9.05
CA PRO A 155 1.83 14.13 9.03
C PRO A 155 0.53 13.64 8.36
N VAL A 156 0.50 12.33 8.07
CA VAL A 156 -0.64 11.63 7.47
C VAL A 156 -1.72 11.41 8.53
N TYR A 157 -2.95 11.86 8.30
CA TYR A 157 -4.07 11.68 9.22
C TYR A 157 -5.12 10.73 8.63
N ALA A 158 -5.39 9.60 9.28
CA ALA A 158 -6.65 8.88 9.11
C ALA A 158 -7.72 9.65 9.89
N LYS A 159 -8.71 10.23 9.20
CA LYS A 159 -9.80 10.97 9.86
C LYS A 159 -10.99 10.04 10.06
N ARG A 160 -11.46 9.97 11.31
CA ARG A 160 -12.75 9.36 11.68
C ARG A 160 -13.86 10.15 10.98
N LEU A 161 -14.78 9.44 10.33
CA LEU A 161 -16.00 10.06 9.82
C LEU A 161 -16.97 10.29 10.98
N ASP A 162 -17.40 11.54 11.15
CA ASP A 162 -18.40 11.98 12.10
C ASP A 162 -19.81 11.54 11.66
N GLU A 163 -20.60 11.09 12.64
CA GLU A 163 -21.89 10.37 12.49
C GLU A 163 -22.97 11.14 11.69
N LYS A 164 -22.76 12.43 11.40
CA LYS A 164 -23.68 13.25 10.60
C LYS A 164 -23.53 13.11 9.08
N SER A 165 -22.54 12.35 8.61
CA SER A 165 -22.25 12.19 7.16
C SER A 165 -22.90 10.94 6.53
N VAL A 166 -23.76 10.22 7.26
CA VAL A 166 -24.30 8.90 6.84
C VAL A 166 -25.66 9.01 6.11
N LEU A 167 -26.13 10.22 5.78
CA LEU A 167 -27.39 10.41 5.07
C LEU A 167 -27.20 11.27 3.81
N ALA A 168 -26.92 10.61 2.69
CA ALA A 168 -27.29 11.02 1.33
C ALA A 168 -27.14 9.83 0.38
#